data_AF-D4YN91-F1
#
_entry.id   AF-D4YN91-F1
#
_cell.length_a   1.000
_cell.length_b   1.000
_cell.length_c   1.000
_cell.angle_alpha   90.00
_cell.angle_beta   90.00
_cell.angle_gamma   90.00
#
_symmetry.space_group_name_H-M   'P 1'
#
loop_
_entity.id
_entity.type
_entity.pdbx_description
1 polymer ?
#
loop_
_entity_poly.entity_id
_entity_poly.type
_entity_poly.pdbx_seq_one_letter_code
_entity_poly.pdbx_strand_id
1 'polypeptide(L)' 'MSAIITNPLVPTAGDVAMYGVSALALILAVVALFDLLRVSHISSGNKILIALAIILLPIAAPVAWLFMRWKKSAR' A
#
# COMPACT_ATOMS: atom_id res chain seq x y z
N MET A 1 -19.04 -13.77 -29.77
CA MET A 1 -18.59 -13.26 -28.46
C MET A 1 -17.44 -14.14 -28.00
N SER A 2 -16.20 -13.75 -28.29
CA SER A 2 -15.01 -14.48 -27.81
C SER A 2 -14.87 -14.23 -26.32
N ALA A 3 -15.00 -15.29 -25.52
CA ALA A 3 -14.62 -15.24 -24.11
C ALA A 3 -13.13 -14.89 -24.07
N ILE A 4 -12.78 -13.70 -23.58
CA ILE A 4 -11.39 -13.35 -23.27
C ILE A 4 -11.00 -14.30 -22.14
N ILE A 5 -10.22 -15.34 -22.47
CA ILE A 5 -9.62 -16.22 -21.49
C ILE A 5 -8.56 -15.38 -20.77
N THR A 6 -8.95 -14.68 -19.72
CA THR A 6 -8.03 -13.97 -18.83
C THR A 6 -7.28 -15.04 -18.04
N ASN A 7 -6.10 -15.43 -18.52
CA ASN A 7 -5.25 -16.37 -17.81
C ASN A 7 -4.87 -15.72 -16.46
N PRO A 8 -5.30 -16.28 -15.31
CA PRO A 8 -5.02 -15.70 -13.99
C PRO A 8 -3.51 -15.70 -13.65
N LEU A 9 -2.70 -16.44 -14.39
CA LEU A 9 -1.24 -16.47 -14.23
C LEU A 9 -0.53 -15.36 -15.01
N VAL A 10 -1.22 -14.68 -15.93
CA VAL A 10 -0.65 -13.58 -16.72
C VAL A 10 -1.10 -12.27 -16.09
N PRO A 11 -0.19 -11.50 -15.47
CA PRO A 11 -0.53 -10.21 -14.88
C PRO A 11 -1.11 -9.29 -15.94
N THR A 12 -2.20 -8.63 -15.60
CA THR A 12 -2.75 -7.56 -16.44
C THR A 12 -1.89 -6.30 -16.29
N ALA A 13 -2.02 -5.36 -17.24
CA ALA A 13 -1.36 -4.06 -17.10
C ALA A 13 -1.73 -3.34 -15.79
N GLY A 14 -2.95 -3.57 -15.29
CA GLY A 14 -3.39 -3.05 -13.99
C GLY A 14 -2.63 -3.67 -12.81
N ASP A 15 -2.33 -4.97 -12.86
CA ASP A 15 -1.58 -5.66 -11.81
C ASP A 15 -0.12 -5.16 -11.78
N VAL A 16 0.50 -4.98 -12.95
CA VAL A 16 1.85 -4.43 -13.07
C VAL A 16 1.91 -2.99 -12.53
N ALA A 17 0.91 -2.16 -12.86
CA ALA A 17 0.83 -0.80 -12.34
C ALA A 17 0.68 -0.80 -10.82
N MET A 18 -0.16 -1.69 -10.26
CA MET A 18 -0.29 -1.83 -8.80
C MET A 18 1.02 -2.26 -8.15
N TYR A 19 1.74 -3.22 -8.72
CA TYR A 19 3.06 -3.62 -8.20
C TYR A 19 4.06 -2.47 -8.21
N GLY A 20 4.08 -1.66 -9.28
CA GLY A 20 4.93 -0.47 -9.36
C GLY A 20 4.60 0.56 -8.28
N VAL A 21 3.31 0.86 -8.09
CA VAL A 21 2.85 1.80 -7.03
C VAL A 21 3.19 1.25 -5.64
N SER A 22 2.99 -0.04 -5.39
CA SER A 22 3.34 -0.68 -4.12
C SER A 22 4.84 -0.64 -3.84
N ALA A 23 5.68 -0.89 -4.85
CA ALA A 23 7.13 -0.81 -4.73
C ALA A 23 7.58 0.62 -4.40
N LEU A 24 7.03 1.63 -5.09
CA LEU A 24 7.32 3.03 -4.82
C LEU A 24 6.90 3.43 -3.40
N ALA A 25 5.71 3.03 -2.96
CA ALA A 25 5.22 3.30 -1.62
C ALA A 25 6.13 2.67 -0.55
N LEU A 26 6.64 1.46 -0.78
CA LEU A 26 7.60 0.80 0.11
C LEU A 26 8.91 1.57 0.21
N ILE A 27 9.47 2.01 -0.92
CA ILE A 27 10.70 2.83 -0.94
C ILE A 27 10.51 4.11 -0.13
N LEU A 28 9.40 4.82 -0.37
CA LEU A 28 9.08 6.04 0.36
C LEU A 28 8.91 5.79 1.86
N ALA A 29 8.27 4.67 2.24
CA ALA A 29 8.13 4.30 3.65
C ALA A 29 9.50 4.07 4.32
N VAL A 30 10.42 3.37 3.64
CA VAL A 30 11.79 3.16 4.15
C VAL A 30 12.52 4.49 4.30
N VAL A 31 12.47 5.36 3.29
CA VAL A 31 13.09 6.70 3.33
C VAL A 31 12.54 7.52 4.49
N ALA A 32 11.22 7.53 4.68
CA ALA A 32 10.56 8.27 5.76
C ALA A 32 10.94 7.74 7.15
N LEU A 33 11.11 6.42 7.31
CA LEU A 33 11.60 5.84 8.56
C LEU A 33 13.04 6.26 8.85
N PHE A 34 13.92 6.25 7.84
CA PHE A 34 15.30 6.74 8.00
C PHE A 34 15.35 8.23 8.34
N ASP A 35 14.47 9.03 7.74
CA ASP A 35 14.39 10.45 8.04
C ASP A 35 13.90 10.68 9.48
N LEU A 36 12.88 9.94 9.92
CA LEU A 36 12.37 10.00 11.29
C LEU A 36 13.43 9.64 12.35
N LEU A 37 14.34 8.72 12.04
CA LEU A 37 15.47 8.39 12.92
C LEU A 37 16.44 9.57 13.10
N ARG A 38 16.59 10.42 12.07
CA ARG A 38 17.48 11.60 12.11
C ARG A 38 16.85 12.78 12.84
N VAL A 39 15.53 12.81 12.98
CA VAL A 39 14.83 13.90 13.66
C VAL A 39 15.06 13.84 15.17
N SER A 40 15.80 14.79 15.74
CA SER A 40 16.13 14.83 17.17
C SER A 40 15.11 15.56 18.05
N HIS A 41 14.26 16.40 17.48
CA HIS A 41 13.35 17.28 18.21
C HIS A 41 11.97 16.66 18.54
N ILE A 42 11.70 15.42 18.11
CA ILE A 42 10.43 14.73 18.35
C ILE A 42 10.58 13.78 19.55
N SER A 43 9.60 13.80 20.46
CA SER A 43 9.55 12.89 21.60
C SER A 43 9.46 11.42 21.16
N SER A 44 10.04 10.52 21.93
CA SER A 44 10.08 9.08 21.58
C SER A 44 8.68 8.47 21.37
N GLY A 45 7.69 8.88 22.17
CA GLY A 45 6.30 8.44 21.99
C GLY A 45 5.70 8.88 20.65
N ASN A 46 5.94 10.14 20.25
CA ASN A 46 5.47 10.64 18.97
C ASN A 46 6.20 9.99 17.79
N LYS A 47 7.49 9.66 17.93
CA LYS A 47 8.22 8.90 16.89
C LYS A 47 7.60 7.53 16.65
N ILE A 48 7.16 6.82 17.70
CA ILE A 48 6.51 5.51 17.55
C ILE A 48 5.19 5.66 16.78
N LEU A 49 4.38 6.66 17.12
CA LEU A 49 3.12 6.92 16.41
C LEU A 49 3.34 7.27 14.93
N ILE A 50 4.35 8.10 14.64
CA ILE A 50 4.69 8.48 13.26
C ILE A 50 5.23 7.27 12.49
N ALA A 51 6.10 6.47 13.08
CA ALA A 51 6.60 5.25 12.45
C ALA A 51 5.46 4.26 12.14
N LEU A 52 4.52 4.10 13.06
CA LEU A 52 3.34 3.27 12.86
C LEU A 52 2.48 3.80 11.71
N ALA A 53 2.27 5.12 11.63
CA ALA A 53 1.54 5.75 10.53
C ALA A 53 2.24 5.52 9.18
N ILE A 54 3.56 5.67 9.10
CA ILE A 54 4.37 5.43 7.89
C ILE A 54 4.20 3.98 7.39
N ILE A 55 4.16 3.01 8.31
CA ILE A 55 4.00 1.58 7.97
C ILE A 55 2.56 1.25 7.56
N LEU A 56 1.57 1.84 8.23
CA LEU A 56 0.15 1.54 7.98
C LEU A 56 -0.38 2.22 6.71
N LEU A 57 0.14 3.39 6.35
CA LEU A 57 -0.28 4.15 5.16
C LEU A 57 -0.27 3.33 3.85
N PRO A 58 0.81 2.60 3.48
CA PRO A 58 0.83 1.80 2.24
C PRO A 58 -0.14 0.61 2.28
N ILE A 59 -0.56 0.17 3.47
CA ILE A 59 -1.48 -0.96 3.67
C ILE A 59 -2.95 -0.49 3.63
N ALA A 60 -3.22 0.77 3.96
CA ALA A 60 -4.57 1.31 4.01
C ALA A 60 -5.31 1.22 2.66
N ALA A 61 -4.61 1.47 1.54
CA ALA A 61 -5.21 1.40 0.21
C ALA A 61 -5.67 -0.02 -0.21
N PRO A 62 -4.84 -1.08 -0.11
CA PRO A 62 -5.31 -2.44 -0.41
C PRO A 62 -6.40 -2.91 0.57
N VAL A 63 -6.32 -2.53 1.84
CA VAL A 63 -7.38 -2.83 2.82
C VAL A 63 -8.70 -2.17 2.42
N ALA A 64 -8.68 -0.88 2.07
CA ALA A 64 -9.87 -0.15 1.61
C ALA A 64 -10.47 -0.78 0.34
N TRP A 65 -9.62 -1.19 -0.61
CA TRP A 65 -10.05 -1.86 -1.83
C TRP A 65 -10.75 -3.20 -1.55
N LEU A 66 -10.23 -4.00 -0.61
CA LEU A 66 -10.88 -5.25 -0.17
C LEU A 66 -12.27 -4.97 0.38
N PHE A 67 -12.43 -3.99 1.27
CA PHE A 67 -13.75 -3.63 1.81
C PHE A 67 -14.74 -3.17 0.72
N MET A 68 -14.27 -2.41 -0.27
CA MET A 68 -15.12 -1.99 -1.40
C MET A 68 -15.58 -3.19 -2.24
N ARG A 69 -14.69 -4.17 -2.50
CA ARG A 69 -15.03 -5.42 -3.20
C ARG A 69 -16.06 -6.24 -2.43
N TRP A 70 -15.90 -6.38 -1.11
CA TRP A 70 -16.85 -7.11 -0.26
C TRP A 70 -18.23 -6.46 -0.28
N LYS A 71 -18.30 -5.13 -0.14
CA LYS A 71 -19.56 -4.38 -0.22
C LYS A 71 -20.27 -4.56 -1.57
N LYS A 72 -19.50 -4.69 -2.65
CA LYS A 72 -20.04 -4.89 -4.01
C LYS A 72 -20.53 -6.31 -4.25
N SER A 73 -20.01 -7.31 -3.52
CA SER A 73 -20.42 -8.72 -3.61
C SER A 73 -21.61 -9.07 -2.71
N ALA A 74 -21.92 -8.23 -1.71
CA ALA A 74 -23.06 -8.38 -0.81
C ALA A 74 -24.33 -7.66 -1.31
N ARG A 75 -24.31 -7.10 -2.52
CA ARG A 75 -25.45 -6.51 -3.25
C ARG A 75 -25.71 -7.32 -4.50
#